data_AF-A0A6G3XIK9-F1
#
_entry.id   AF-A0A6G3XIK9-F1
#
_cell.length_a   1.000
_cell.length_b   1.000
_cell.length_c   1.000
_cell.angle_alpha   90.00
_cell.angle_beta   90.00
_cell.angle_gamma   90.00
#
_symmetry.space_group_name_H-M   'P 1'
#
loop_
_entity.id
_entity.type
_entity.pdbx_description
1 polymer ?
#
loop_
_entity_poly.entity_id
_entity_poly.type
_entity_poly.pdbx_seq_one_letter_code
_entity_poly.pdbx_strand_id
1 'polypeptide(L)'
;MPTYHEIMTTDLSALTTAADKWTSMAGEFGKREKEYEKEVHGITLQPTWIGQSSEAANARFRITLNEYKAAQAEAKAIASLLRDAHTQFAEFKGKLQAVRADALKADMKVSDSGLVAFDTTTLSDGARNAYHHDPDYQKSVRDAVASWQRAIDRLVADVSDADTGVEIALKAVVKDSDVTDGTMNGFNAKPVGDIEEYEARNTEEIADRLIDGKKVSAADLAEFERSMRDNAGDKAFSQSLLTKLGPEDTIRLSDVLSDREREGGASGAQSTRLMGGLANTVATATQVPGSMADAGPGSAKYQAWLNSGDGAFYKKFTDGLKESGAKNFDSKTNPL
;
A
#
# COMPACT_ATOMS: atom_id res chain seq x y z
N MET A 1 -3.08 16.49 -5.56
CA MET A 1 -2.68 16.49 -4.14
C MET A 1 -3.67 17.38 -3.38
N PRO A 2 -4.25 16.88 -2.28
CA PRO A 2 -5.13 17.67 -1.43
C PRO A 2 -4.35 18.74 -0.64
N THR A 3 -5.01 19.84 -0.34
CA THR A 3 -4.51 20.91 0.52
C THR A 3 -4.83 20.63 1.99
N TYR A 4 -4.10 21.30 2.90
CA TYR A 4 -4.42 21.27 4.34
C TYR A 4 -5.91 21.54 4.62
N HIS A 5 -6.47 22.55 3.97
CA HIS A 5 -7.86 22.94 4.14
C HIS A 5 -8.82 21.81 3.73
N GLU A 6 -8.59 21.21 2.55
CA GLU A 6 -9.41 20.11 2.05
C GLU A 6 -9.36 18.91 3.00
N ILE A 7 -8.17 18.52 3.49
CA ILE A 7 -8.04 17.41 4.45
C ILE A 7 -8.84 17.67 5.73
N MET A 8 -8.73 18.89 6.27
CA MET A 8 -9.38 19.26 7.52
C MET A 8 -10.91 19.36 7.38
N THR A 9 -11.41 19.76 6.22
CA THR A 9 -12.85 20.02 5.99
C THR A 9 -13.60 18.89 5.31
N THR A 10 -12.92 17.98 4.62
CA THR A 10 -13.56 16.87 3.91
C THR A 10 -14.31 15.96 4.87
N ASP A 11 -15.55 15.63 4.49
CA ASP A 11 -16.36 14.62 5.15
C ASP A 11 -16.00 13.23 4.61
N LEU A 12 -15.26 12.47 5.42
CA LEU A 12 -14.84 11.11 5.06
C LEU A 12 -16.00 10.10 5.12
N SER A 13 -17.15 10.44 5.72
CA SER A 13 -18.30 9.52 5.82
C SER A 13 -18.89 9.14 4.45
N ALA A 14 -18.59 9.90 3.40
CA ALA A 14 -18.93 9.55 2.04
C ALA A 14 -18.30 8.22 1.59
N LEU A 15 -17.09 7.89 2.07
CA LEU A 15 -16.40 6.64 1.74
C LEU A 15 -17.10 5.42 2.33
N THR A 16 -17.48 5.48 3.61
CA THR A 16 -18.22 4.38 4.27
C THR A 16 -19.63 4.24 3.70
N THR A 17 -20.30 5.36 3.40
CA THR A 17 -21.59 5.35 2.70
C THR A 17 -21.49 4.67 1.32
N ALA A 18 -20.44 4.96 0.56
CA ALA A 18 -20.20 4.31 -0.72
C ALA A 18 -19.87 2.81 -0.55
N ALA A 19 -19.07 2.45 0.45
CA ALA A 19 -18.76 1.06 0.76
C ALA A 19 -20.02 0.25 1.11
N ASP A 20 -20.97 0.82 1.84
CA ASP A 20 -22.23 0.16 2.19
C ASP A 20 -23.12 -0.05 0.97
N LYS A 21 -23.12 0.88 0.02
CA LYS A 21 -23.81 0.71 -1.28
C LYS A 21 -23.17 -0.42 -2.10
N TRP A 22 -21.85 -0.50 -2.16
CA TRP A 22 -21.15 -1.61 -2.82
C TRP A 22 -21.40 -2.95 -2.14
N THR A 23 -21.46 -2.98 -0.81
CA THR A 23 -21.84 -4.17 -0.03
C THR A 23 -23.27 -4.60 -0.37
N SER A 24 -24.19 -3.65 -0.50
CA SER A 24 -25.58 -3.91 -0.92
C SER A 24 -25.64 -4.46 -2.34
N MET A 25 -24.86 -3.88 -3.27
CA MET A 25 -24.74 -4.36 -4.65
C MET A 25 -24.24 -5.80 -4.72
N ALA A 26 -23.22 -6.16 -3.93
CA ALA A 26 -22.77 -7.54 -3.82
C ALA A 26 -23.87 -8.51 -3.33
N GLY A 27 -24.75 -8.02 -2.45
CA GLY A 27 -25.95 -8.74 -2.02
C GLY A 27 -26.94 -8.96 -3.17
N GLU A 28 -27.19 -7.94 -3.99
CA GLU A 28 -28.05 -8.06 -5.18
C GLU A 28 -27.46 -9.02 -6.22
N PHE A 29 -26.16 -8.95 -6.51
CA PHE A 29 -25.50 -9.93 -7.38
C PHE A 29 -25.65 -11.36 -6.84
N GLY A 30 -25.50 -11.56 -5.52
CA GLY A 30 -25.72 -12.87 -4.90
C GLY A 30 -27.15 -13.39 -4.99
N LYS A 31 -28.16 -12.52 -5.05
CA LYS A 31 -29.55 -12.93 -5.33
C LYS A 31 -29.69 -13.38 -6.78
N ARG A 32 -29.16 -12.59 -7.72
CA ARG A 32 -29.20 -12.90 -9.17
C ARG A 32 -28.42 -14.16 -9.52
N GLU A 33 -27.28 -14.39 -8.87
CA GLU A 33 -26.50 -15.61 -8.97
C GLU A 33 -27.38 -16.84 -8.66
N LYS A 34 -28.06 -16.85 -7.51
CA LYS A 34 -28.90 -17.97 -7.07
C LYS A 34 -30.12 -18.17 -7.96
N GLU A 35 -30.78 -17.08 -8.37
CA GLU A 35 -31.89 -17.14 -9.32
C GLU A 35 -31.44 -17.73 -10.66
N TYR A 36 -30.31 -17.26 -11.19
CA TYR A 36 -29.76 -17.73 -12.46
C TYR A 36 -29.30 -19.19 -12.38
N GLU A 37 -28.63 -19.58 -11.29
CA GLU A 37 -28.21 -20.95 -11.04
C GLU A 37 -29.41 -21.91 -11.07
N LYS A 38 -30.50 -21.54 -10.40
CA LYS A 38 -31.70 -22.37 -10.29
C LYS A 38 -32.52 -22.39 -11.59
N GLU A 39 -32.85 -21.21 -12.12
CA GLU A 39 -33.87 -21.06 -13.16
C GLU A 39 -33.30 -21.11 -14.58
N VAL A 40 -31.98 -20.95 -14.76
CA VAL A 40 -31.35 -20.92 -16.10
C VAL A 40 -30.31 -22.02 -16.23
N HIS A 41 -29.23 -21.97 -15.43
CA HIS A 41 -28.17 -22.98 -15.49
C HIS A 41 -28.72 -24.36 -15.10
N GLY A 42 -29.57 -24.43 -14.08
CA GLY A 42 -30.17 -25.66 -13.56
C GLY A 42 -31.02 -26.44 -14.56
N ILE A 43 -31.61 -25.78 -15.58
CA ILE A 43 -32.38 -26.46 -16.63
C ILE A 43 -31.49 -27.45 -17.39
N THR A 44 -30.21 -27.10 -17.61
CA THR A 44 -29.25 -27.96 -18.32
C THR A 44 -28.84 -29.20 -17.52
N LEU A 45 -29.13 -29.22 -16.21
CA LEU A 45 -28.81 -30.34 -15.31
C LEU A 45 -29.98 -31.31 -15.14
N GLN A 46 -31.17 -30.98 -15.68
CA GLN A 46 -32.36 -31.82 -15.58
C GLN A 46 -32.34 -32.95 -16.61
N PRO A 47 -32.88 -34.14 -16.29
CA PRO A 47 -32.91 -35.27 -17.22
C PRO A 47 -33.86 -35.05 -18.42
N THR A 48 -34.66 -33.99 -18.42
CA THR A 48 -35.62 -33.66 -19.50
C THR A 48 -34.98 -33.03 -20.73
N TRP A 49 -33.75 -32.51 -20.63
CA TRP A 49 -33.03 -31.92 -21.74
C TRP A 49 -31.60 -32.47 -21.82
N ILE A 50 -31.37 -33.37 -22.77
CA ILE A 50 -30.13 -34.12 -22.94
C ILE A 50 -29.56 -33.98 -24.36
N GLY A 51 -28.28 -34.29 -24.52
CA GLY A 51 -27.56 -34.26 -25.80
C GLY A 51 -26.74 -32.99 -26.01
N GLN A 52 -26.10 -32.89 -27.17
CA GLN A 52 -25.08 -31.87 -27.48
C GLN A 52 -25.56 -30.41 -27.28
N SER A 53 -26.85 -30.13 -27.51
CA SER A 53 -27.40 -28.79 -27.29
C SER A 53 -27.47 -28.41 -25.81
N SER A 54 -27.77 -29.38 -24.93
CA SER A 54 -27.76 -29.19 -23.47
C SER A 54 -26.35 -29.00 -22.94
N GLU A 55 -25.38 -29.79 -23.43
CA GLU A 55 -23.96 -29.66 -23.06
C GLU A 55 -23.39 -28.29 -23.47
N ALA A 56 -23.67 -27.83 -24.70
CA ALA A 56 -23.22 -26.53 -25.16
C ALA A 56 -23.87 -25.38 -24.37
N ALA A 57 -25.15 -25.51 -23.99
CA ALA A 57 -25.84 -24.55 -23.15
C ALA A 57 -25.27 -24.54 -21.73
N ASN A 58 -25.01 -25.71 -21.12
CA ASN A 58 -24.42 -25.83 -19.80
C ASN A 58 -23.09 -25.07 -19.71
N ALA A 59 -22.20 -25.31 -20.69
CA ALA A 59 -20.91 -24.63 -20.74
C ALA A 59 -21.04 -23.10 -20.77
N ARG A 60 -21.94 -22.57 -21.60
CA ARG A 60 -22.19 -21.12 -21.73
C ARG A 60 -22.86 -20.53 -20.49
N PHE A 61 -23.88 -21.20 -19.96
CA PHE A 61 -24.60 -20.72 -18.78
C PHE A 61 -23.71 -20.72 -17.55
N ARG A 62 -22.80 -21.69 -17.42
CA ARG A 62 -21.81 -21.71 -16.34
C ARG A 62 -20.88 -20.50 -16.36
N ILE A 63 -20.47 -20.02 -17.54
CA ILE A 63 -19.66 -18.79 -17.67
C ILE A 63 -20.44 -17.61 -17.11
N THR A 64 -21.70 -17.41 -17.52
CA THR A 64 -22.54 -16.32 -16.98
C THR A 64 -22.79 -16.47 -15.47
N LEU A 65 -22.95 -17.69 -14.96
CA LEU A 65 -23.07 -17.92 -13.52
C LEU A 65 -21.80 -17.50 -12.77
N ASN A 66 -20.62 -17.78 -13.34
CA ASN A 66 -19.34 -17.35 -12.77
C ASN A 66 -19.20 -15.82 -12.80
N GLU A 67 -19.69 -15.14 -13.83
CA GLU A 67 -19.70 -13.66 -13.87
C GLU A 67 -20.52 -13.06 -12.72
N TYR A 68 -21.64 -13.65 -12.33
CA TYR A 68 -22.38 -13.18 -11.14
C TYR A 68 -21.57 -13.34 -9.85
N LYS A 69 -20.80 -14.44 -9.73
CA LYS A 69 -19.91 -14.68 -8.59
C LYS A 69 -18.74 -13.69 -8.57
N ALA A 70 -18.14 -13.44 -9.74
CA ALA A 70 -17.06 -12.47 -9.90
C ALA A 70 -17.55 -11.05 -9.59
N ALA A 71 -18.69 -10.63 -10.13
CA ALA A 71 -19.31 -9.34 -9.82
C ALA A 71 -19.57 -9.16 -8.32
N GLN A 72 -20.01 -10.22 -7.64
CA GLN A 72 -20.15 -10.20 -6.19
C GLN A 72 -18.80 -10.03 -5.47
N ALA A 73 -17.77 -10.76 -5.88
CA ALA A 73 -16.44 -10.68 -5.28
C ALA A 73 -15.83 -9.27 -5.47
N GLU A 74 -15.92 -8.73 -6.68
CA GLU A 74 -15.43 -7.39 -7.03
C GLU A 74 -16.15 -6.31 -6.22
N ALA A 75 -17.49 -6.35 -6.15
CA ALA A 75 -18.26 -5.40 -5.34
C ALA A 75 -17.89 -5.45 -3.86
N LYS A 76 -17.61 -6.65 -3.29
CA LYS A 76 -17.13 -6.78 -1.91
C LYS A 76 -15.73 -6.18 -1.74
N ALA A 77 -14.83 -6.44 -2.68
CA ALA A 77 -13.48 -5.92 -2.64
C ALA A 77 -13.45 -4.38 -2.71
N ILE A 78 -14.22 -3.77 -3.63
CA ILE A 78 -14.37 -2.31 -3.71
C ILE A 78 -14.88 -1.75 -2.39
N ALA A 79 -15.88 -2.40 -1.78
CA ALA A 79 -16.39 -1.99 -0.48
C ALA A 79 -15.32 -2.05 0.63
N SER A 80 -14.46 -3.06 0.63
CA SER A 80 -13.34 -3.16 1.58
C SER A 80 -12.31 -2.05 1.35
N LEU A 81 -11.88 -1.82 0.12
CA LEU A 81 -10.92 -0.76 -0.22
C LEU A 81 -11.41 0.63 0.20
N LEU A 82 -12.70 0.93 0.04
CA LEU A 82 -13.28 2.20 0.48
C LEU A 82 -13.31 2.35 2.01
N ARG A 83 -13.48 1.26 2.76
CA ARG A 83 -13.41 1.27 4.23
C ARG A 83 -11.98 1.40 4.74
N ASP A 84 -11.05 0.76 4.05
CA ASP A 84 -9.63 0.87 4.29
C ASP A 84 -9.17 2.33 4.09
N ALA A 85 -9.46 2.90 2.91
CA ALA A 85 -9.22 4.31 2.60
C ALA A 85 -9.80 5.26 3.66
N HIS A 86 -11.04 5.02 4.12
CA HIS A 86 -11.63 5.79 5.21
C HIS A 86 -10.79 5.70 6.50
N THR A 87 -10.34 4.51 6.86
CA THR A 87 -9.54 4.27 8.08
C THR A 87 -8.22 5.03 8.01
N GLN A 88 -7.49 4.90 6.90
CA GLN A 88 -6.22 5.59 6.68
C GLN A 88 -6.40 7.12 6.70
N PHE A 89 -7.35 7.67 5.94
CA PHE A 89 -7.58 9.11 5.91
C PHE A 89 -8.07 9.66 7.25
N ALA A 90 -8.88 8.91 8.00
CA ALA A 90 -9.31 9.31 9.34
C ALA A 90 -8.13 9.36 10.31
N GLU A 91 -7.20 8.40 10.22
CA GLU A 91 -5.98 8.40 11.02
C GLU A 91 -5.09 9.61 10.69
N PHE A 92 -4.82 9.86 9.41
CA PHE A 92 -4.01 11.02 9.01
C PHE A 92 -4.66 12.35 9.39
N LYS A 93 -5.97 12.49 9.18
CA LYS A 93 -6.73 13.67 9.62
C LYS A 93 -6.61 13.86 11.13
N GLY A 94 -6.70 12.79 11.91
CA GLY A 94 -6.48 12.81 13.35
C GLY A 94 -5.07 13.26 13.75
N LYS A 95 -4.03 12.72 13.09
CA LYS A 95 -2.63 13.15 13.31
C LYS A 95 -2.44 14.63 12.99
N LEU A 96 -3.03 15.11 11.88
CA LEU A 96 -2.94 16.51 11.46
C LEU A 96 -3.65 17.46 12.45
N GLN A 97 -4.81 17.04 12.97
CA GLN A 97 -5.52 17.75 14.04
C GLN A 97 -4.68 17.82 15.33
N ALA A 98 -4.03 16.72 15.71
CA ALA A 98 -3.17 16.66 16.89
C ALA A 98 -1.95 17.58 16.75
N VAL A 99 -1.23 17.52 15.62
CA VAL A 99 -0.09 18.40 15.33
C VAL A 99 -0.51 19.87 15.35
N ARG A 100 -1.67 20.21 14.77
CA ARG A 100 -2.21 21.58 14.88
C ARG A 100 -2.45 21.96 16.33
N ALA A 101 -3.11 21.11 17.12
CA ALA A 101 -3.40 21.40 18.51
C ALA A 101 -2.12 21.61 19.35
N ASP A 102 -1.07 20.83 19.09
CA ASP A 102 0.19 20.96 19.80
C ASP A 102 0.99 22.19 19.37
N ALA A 103 0.94 22.57 18.09
CA ALA A 103 1.48 23.84 17.63
C ALA A 103 0.80 25.04 18.34
N LEU A 104 -0.53 25.02 18.47
CA LEU A 104 -1.27 26.06 19.19
C LEU A 104 -0.89 26.16 20.67
N LYS A 105 -0.61 25.02 21.33
CA LYS A 105 -0.10 25.01 22.72
C LYS A 105 1.33 25.54 22.84
N ALA A 106 2.10 25.50 21.74
CA ALA A 106 3.47 25.95 21.67
C ALA A 106 3.59 27.41 21.16
N ASP A 107 2.58 28.24 21.42
CA ASP A 107 2.52 29.66 21.02
C ASP A 107 2.62 29.88 19.50
N MET A 108 2.19 28.91 18.70
CA MET A 108 2.03 29.08 17.26
C MET A 108 0.58 29.41 16.92
N LYS A 109 0.38 30.06 15.77
CA LYS A 109 -0.89 30.13 15.05
C LYS A 109 -0.78 29.33 13.76
N VAL A 110 -1.85 28.61 13.42
CA VAL A 110 -1.96 27.86 12.17
C VAL A 110 -3.15 28.40 11.40
N SER A 111 -2.92 28.90 10.18
CA SER A 111 -3.97 29.41 9.30
C SER A 111 -4.88 28.28 8.78
N ASP A 112 -6.02 28.65 8.20
CA ASP A 112 -6.92 27.69 7.53
C ASP A 112 -6.29 27.01 6.31
N SER A 113 -5.20 27.59 5.77
CA SER A 113 -4.39 27.00 4.70
C SER A 113 -3.23 26.16 5.22
N GLY A 114 -3.06 26.01 6.54
CA GLY A 114 -1.99 25.22 7.15
C GLY A 114 -0.65 25.96 7.30
N LEU A 115 -0.63 27.29 7.17
CA LEU A 115 0.59 28.08 7.38
C LEU A 115 0.81 28.34 8.87
N VAL A 116 2.00 27.99 9.35
CA VAL A 116 2.43 28.20 10.73
C VAL A 116 3.11 29.55 10.85
N ALA A 117 2.75 30.30 11.88
CA ALA A 117 3.45 31.50 12.30
C ALA A 117 3.50 31.56 13.82
N PHE A 118 4.43 32.34 14.36
CA PHE A 118 4.47 32.59 15.80
C PHE A 118 3.28 33.47 16.20
N ASP A 119 2.60 33.11 17.28
CA ASP A 119 1.53 33.92 17.84
C ASP A 119 2.12 34.99 18.77
N THR A 120 2.11 36.24 18.30
CA THR A 120 2.59 37.37 19.08
C THR A 120 1.53 37.99 19.98
N THR A 121 0.26 37.56 19.84
CA THR A 121 -0.89 38.17 20.53
C THR A 121 -1.01 37.72 21.99
N THR A 122 -0.49 36.54 22.31
CA THR A 122 -0.52 35.93 23.65
C THR A 122 0.77 36.16 24.45
N LEU A 123 1.78 36.82 23.87
CA LEU A 123 3.08 37.01 24.52
C LEU A 123 3.01 37.92 25.73
N SER A 124 3.75 37.54 26.78
CA SER A 124 4.08 38.43 27.89
C SER A 124 4.98 39.58 27.42
N ASP A 125 5.01 40.69 28.15
CA ASP A 125 5.84 41.84 27.79
C ASP A 125 7.33 41.51 27.73
N GLY A 126 7.81 40.62 28.60
CA GLY A 126 9.19 40.13 28.57
C GLY A 126 9.51 39.31 27.32
N ALA A 127 8.61 38.39 26.92
CA ALA A 127 8.76 37.60 25.70
C ALA A 127 8.66 38.47 24.44
N ARG A 128 7.78 39.48 24.45
CA ARG A 128 7.68 40.47 23.36
C ARG A 128 8.96 41.28 23.23
N ASN A 129 9.55 41.73 24.34
CA ASN A 129 10.82 42.45 24.34
C ASN A 129 11.97 41.59 23.80
N ALA A 130 12.07 40.33 24.25
CA ALA A 130 13.04 39.37 23.72
C ALA A 130 12.83 39.13 22.21
N TYR A 131 11.59 38.95 21.76
CA TYR A 131 11.27 38.82 20.34
C TYR A 131 11.77 39.99 19.49
N HIS A 132 11.73 41.23 20.00
CA HIS A 132 12.18 42.39 19.25
C HIS A 132 13.70 42.63 19.31
N HIS A 133 14.36 42.22 20.39
CA HIS A 133 15.72 42.67 20.68
C HIS A 133 16.76 41.56 20.89
N ASP A 134 16.34 40.29 21.01
CA ASP A 134 17.22 39.14 21.21
C ASP A 134 17.30 38.29 19.91
N PRO A 135 18.44 38.33 19.19
CA PRO A 135 18.64 37.54 17.98
C PRO A 135 18.55 36.02 18.17
N ASP A 136 18.94 35.51 19.34
CA ASP A 136 18.91 34.07 19.64
C ASP A 136 17.47 33.62 19.89
N TYR A 137 16.68 34.43 20.62
CA TYR A 137 15.26 34.16 20.78
C TYR A 137 14.53 34.20 19.44
N GLN A 138 14.80 35.21 18.59
CA GLN A 138 14.25 35.25 17.23
C GLN A 138 14.61 34.03 16.38
N LYS A 139 15.86 33.54 16.51
CA LYS A 139 16.30 32.32 15.81
C LYS A 139 15.51 31.11 16.31
N SER A 140 15.38 30.94 17.63
CA SER A 140 14.62 29.84 18.22
C SER A 140 13.16 29.80 17.74
N VAL A 141 12.52 30.97 17.61
CA VAL A 141 11.15 31.10 17.08
C VAL A 141 11.09 30.71 15.61
N ARG A 142 12.04 31.17 14.77
CA ARG A 142 12.10 30.77 13.35
C ARG A 142 12.28 29.26 13.19
N ASP A 143 13.16 28.66 13.99
CA ASP A 143 13.42 27.23 13.96
C ASP A 143 12.17 26.43 14.40
N ALA A 144 11.46 26.91 15.43
CA ALA A 144 10.20 26.31 15.89
C ALA A 144 9.11 26.39 14.81
N VAL A 145 8.88 27.57 14.21
CA VAL A 145 7.92 27.75 13.11
C VAL A 145 8.24 26.81 11.95
N ALA A 146 9.50 26.74 11.53
CA ALA A 146 9.93 25.86 10.45
C ALA A 146 9.77 24.37 10.80
N SER A 147 9.93 23.99 12.06
CA SER A 147 9.70 22.62 12.51
C SER A 147 8.22 22.23 12.43
N TRP A 148 7.34 23.08 12.93
CA TRP A 148 5.89 22.85 12.87
C TRP A 148 5.36 22.87 11.44
N GLN A 149 5.84 23.80 10.60
CA GLN A 149 5.46 23.84 9.18
C GLN A 149 5.84 22.53 8.49
N ARG A 150 7.07 22.03 8.69
CA ARG A 150 7.49 20.74 8.14
C ARG A 150 6.65 19.57 8.63
N ALA A 151 6.23 19.57 9.89
CA ALA A 151 5.37 18.51 10.43
C ALA A 151 3.98 18.50 9.76
N ILE A 152 3.39 19.69 9.55
CA ILE A 152 2.12 19.83 8.82
C ILE A 152 2.29 19.42 7.36
N ASP A 153 3.30 19.95 6.67
CA ASP A 153 3.56 19.67 5.25
C ASP A 153 3.81 18.17 5.01
N ARG A 154 4.52 17.51 5.94
CA ARG A 154 4.76 16.06 5.88
C ARG A 154 3.46 15.28 5.97
N LEU A 155 2.58 15.59 6.91
CA LEU A 155 1.30 14.91 7.05
C LEU A 155 0.35 15.17 5.86
N VAL A 156 0.40 16.36 5.26
CA VAL A 156 -0.34 16.65 4.01
C VAL A 156 0.21 15.79 2.86
N ALA A 157 1.53 15.65 2.77
CA ALA A 157 2.16 14.78 1.78
C ALA A 157 1.79 13.30 2.01
N ASP A 158 1.78 12.82 3.25
CA ASP A 158 1.39 11.45 3.60
C ASP A 158 -0.07 11.15 3.19
N VAL A 159 -1.00 12.11 3.35
CA VAL A 159 -2.38 11.94 2.84
C VAL A 159 -2.40 11.85 1.32
N SER A 160 -1.58 12.64 0.63
CA SER A 160 -1.50 12.58 -0.84
C SER A 160 -0.87 11.27 -1.33
N ASP A 161 0.05 10.70 -0.57
CA ASP A 161 0.64 9.41 -0.86
C ASP A 161 -0.42 8.32 -0.74
N ALA A 162 -1.14 8.26 0.39
CA ALA A 162 -2.22 7.30 0.60
C ALA A 162 -3.35 7.42 -0.44
N ASP A 163 -3.71 8.64 -0.86
CA ASP A 163 -4.69 8.86 -1.94
C ASP A 163 -4.25 8.24 -3.28
N THR A 164 -2.95 8.28 -3.56
CA THR A 164 -2.37 7.62 -4.74
C THR A 164 -2.48 6.09 -4.63
N GLY A 165 -2.25 5.53 -3.44
CA GLY A 165 -2.44 4.10 -3.16
C GLY A 165 -3.89 3.64 -3.37
N VAL A 166 -4.85 4.43 -2.88
CA VAL A 166 -6.29 4.19 -3.10
C VAL A 166 -6.63 4.22 -4.59
N GLU A 167 -6.09 5.17 -5.35
CA GLU A 167 -6.29 5.25 -6.81
C GLU A 167 -5.77 3.99 -7.53
N ILE A 168 -4.57 3.51 -7.16
CA ILE A 168 -3.98 2.29 -7.72
C ILE A 168 -4.87 1.08 -7.42
N ALA A 169 -5.29 0.93 -6.17
CA ALA A 169 -6.14 -0.18 -5.74
C ALA A 169 -7.49 -0.18 -6.47
N LEU A 170 -8.17 0.97 -6.55
CA LEU A 170 -9.47 1.07 -7.23
C LEU A 170 -9.38 0.85 -8.76
N LYS A 171 -8.26 1.23 -9.39
CA LYS A 171 -8.03 0.90 -10.81
C LYS A 171 -7.72 -0.58 -11.03
N ALA A 172 -7.05 -1.23 -10.07
CA ALA A 172 -6.62 -2.61 -10.20
C ALA A 172 -7.71 -3.61 -9.81
N VAL A 173 -8.59 -3.27 -8.85
CA VAL A 173 -9.63 -4.18 -8.34
C VAL A 173 -10.63 -4.62 -9.40
N VAL A 174 -10.89 -3.76 -10.38
CA VAL A 174 -11.82 -4.02 -11.49
C VAL A 174 -11.18 -4.71 -12.70
N LYS A 175 -9.88 -5.01 -12.65
CA LYS A 175 -9.20 -5.68 -13.76
C LYS A 175 -9.42 -7.19 -13.67
N ASP A 176 -10.15 -7.72 -14.64
CA ASP A 176 -10.17 -9.15 -14.92
C ASP A 176 -8.82 -9.61 -15.46
N SER A 177 -8.20 -10.53 -14.72
CA SER A 177 -6.91 -11.14 -15.07
C SER A 177 -7.02 -12.60 -15.49
N ASP A 178 -8.21 -13.22 -15.40
CA ASP A 178 -8.39 -14.65 -15.68
C ASP A 178 -8.87 -14.87 -17.12
N VAL A 179 -7.92 -14.83 -18.06
CA VAL A 179 -8.20 -15.07 -19.49
C VAL A 179 -8.73 -16.48 -19.82
N THR A 180 -8.91 -17.34 -18.82
CA THR A 180 -9.36 -18.73 -18.97
C THR A 180 -10.76 -18.98 -18.44
N ASP A 181 -11.42 -17.99 -17.82
CA ASP A 181 -12.73 -18.17 -17.19
C ASP A 181 -13.91 -18.20 -18.19
N GLY A 182 -13.64 -17.90 -19.46
CA GLY A 182 -14.60 -17.92 -20.55
C GLY A 182 -15.19 -16.57 -20.90
N THR A 183 -14.76 -15.50 -20.23
CA THR A 183 -15.02 -14.11 -20.62
C THR A 183 -13.72 -13.37 -20.95
N MET A 184 -13.84 -12.23 -21.63
CA MET A 184 -12.73 -11.33 -21.90
C MET A 184 -13.13 -9.95 -21.41
N ASN A 185 -12.41 -9.42 -20.42
CA ASN A 185 -12.78 -8.20 -19.71
C ASN A 185 -14.12 -8.36 -18.96
N GLY A 186 -14.28 -9.50 -18.27
CA GLY A 186 -15.40 -9.74 -17.36
C GLY A 186 -15.21 -9.01 -16.03
N PHE A 187 -15.95 -9.45 -15.01
CA PHE A 187 -15.69 -9.01 -13.63
C PHE A 187 -14.46 -9.71 -13.05
N ASN A 188 -13.75 -9.04 -12.15
CA ASN A 188 -12.63 -9.65 -11.45
C ASN A 188 -13.12 -10.76 -10.50
N ALA A 189 -12.78 -12.01 -10.81
CA ALA A 189 -13.15 -13.17 -9.99
C ALA A 189 -12.28 -13.36 -8.74
N LYS A 190 -11.08 -12.75 -8.69
CA LYS A 190 -10.11 -12.88 -7.58
C LYS A 190 -9.61 -11.51 -7.09
N PRO A 191 -10.51 -10.55 -6.81
CA PRO A 191 -10.12 -9.25 -6.31
C PRO A 191 -9.69 -9.38 -4.85
N VAL A 192 -8.83 -8.48 -4.40
CA VAL A 192 -8.44 -8.38 -2.99
C VAL A 192 -9.02 -7.10 -2.41
N GLY A 193 -9.33 -7.10 -1.12
CA GLY A 193 -9.96 -5.96 -0.44
C GLY A 193 -8.99 -5.15 0.41
N ASP A 194 -7.73 -5.07 0.01
CA ASP A 194 -6.59 -4.52 0.77
C ASP A 194 -5.79 -3.62 -0.19
N ILE A 195 -5.56 -2.37 0.21
CA ILE A 195 -4.88 -1.36 -0.64
C ILE A 195 -3.41 -1.73 -0.83
N GLU A 196 -2.75 -2.11 0.25
CA GLU A 196 -1.33 -2.44 0.31
C GLU A 196 -0.99 -3.65 -0.56
N GLU A 197 -1.90 -4.63 -0.69
CA GLU A 197 -1.73 -5.74 -1.63
C GLU A 197 -1.68 -5.26 -3.10
N TYR A 198 -2.47 -4.25 -3.48
CA TYR A 198 -2.43 -3.69 -4.84
C TYR A 198 -1.20 -2.82 -5.07
N GLU A 199 -0.78 -2.05 -4.06
CA GLU A 199 0.48 -1.31 -4.13
C GLU A 199 1.67 -2.26 -4.27
N ALA A 200 1.69 -3.37 -3.53
CA ALA A 200 2.73 -4.39 -3.64
C ALA A 200 2.79 -5.02 -5.04
N ARG A 201 1.64 -5.30 -5.67
CA ARG A 201 1.57 -5.77 -7.07
C ARG A 201 2.10 -4.76 -8.07
N ASN A 202 1.68 -3.50 -7.94
CA ASN A 202 2.16 -2.43 -8.81
C ASN A 202 3.68 -2.23 -8.65
N THR A 203 4.17 -2.31 -7.43
CA THR A 203 5.59 -2.18 -7.08
C THR A 203 6.41 -3.34 -7.67
N GLU A 204 5.91 -4.57 -7.56
CA GLU A 204 6.53 -5.74 -8.18
C GLU A 204 6.58 -5.62 -9.70
N GLU A 205 5.50 -5.20 -10.38
CA GLU A 205 5.51 -5.01 -11.83
C GLU A 205 6.57 -3.98 -12.29
N ILE A 206 6.79 -2.92 -11.50
CA ILE A 206 7.85 -1.94 -11.77
C ILE A 206 9.24 -2.55 -11.52
N ALA A 207 9.40 -3.31 -10.43
CA ALA A 207 10.64 -3.98 -10.08
C ALA A 207 11.03 -5.03 -11.14
N ASP A 208 10.10 -5.85 -11.61
CA ASP A 208 10.33 -6.83 -12.68
C ASP A 208 10.80 -6.17 -13.97
N ARG A 209 10.20 -5.04 -14.34
CA ARG A 209 10.66 -4.26 -15.50
C ARG A 209 12.09 -3.74 -15.32
N LEU A 210 12.46 -3.30 -14.11
CA LEU A 210 13.84 -2.89 -13.81
C LEU A 210 14.80 -4.08 -13.92
N ILE A 211 14.46 -5.20 -13.30
CA ILE A 211 15.25 -6.44 -13.29
C ILE A 211 15.47 -6.97 -14.72
N ASP A 212 14.45 -6.88 -15.58
CA ASP A 212 14.52 -7.29 -16.98
C ASP A 212 15.24 -6.29 -17.89
N GLY A 213 15.71 -5.15 -17.35
CA GLY A 213 16.32 -4.07 -18.14
C GLY A 213 15.34 -3.38 -19.09
N LYS A 214 14.03 -3.53 -18.87
CA LYS A 214 12.98 -2.85 -19.64
C LYS A 214 12.95 -1.37 -19.26
N LYS A 215 12.45 -0.54 -20.17
CA LYS A 215 12.29 0.89 -19.91
C LYS A 215 11.24 1.11 -18.82
N VAL A 216 11.65 1.77 -17.73
CA VAL A 216 10.78 2.24 -16.65
C VAL A 216 10.69 3.75 -16.71
N SER A 217 9.47 4.29 -16.64
CA SER A 217 9.25 5.73 -16.74
C SER A 217 9.64 6.45 -15.44
N ALA A 218 9.88 7.77 -15.51
CA ALA A 218 10.14 8.56 -14.30
C ALA A 218 8.94 8.55 -13.33
N ALA A 219 7.72 8.46 -13.86
CA ALA A 219 6.50 8.35 -13.05
C ALA A 219 6.45 7.00 -12.33
N ASP A 220 6.76 5.89 -13.02
CA ASP A 220 6.82 4.57 -12.40
C ASP A 220 7.89 4.49 -11.30
N LEU A 221 9.07 5.10 -11.52
CA LEU A 221 10.11 5.13 -10.49
C LEU A 221 9.73 6.00 -9.29
N ALA A 222 9.05 7.13 -9.52
CA ALA A 222 8.53 7.96 -8.44
C ALA A 222 7.45 7.23 -7.65
N GLU A 223 6.61 6.45 -8.33
CA GLU A 223 5.58 5.62 -7.71
C GLU A 223 6.18 4.47 -6.90
N PHE A 224 7.20 3.79 -7.42
CA PHE A 224 7.96 2.80 -6.65
C PHE A 224 8.54 3.44 -5.37
N GLU A 225 9.21 4.59 -5.51
CA GLU A 225 9.76 5.30 -4.35
C GLU A 225 8.67 5.69 -3.32
N ARG A 226 7.51 6.18 -3.80
CA ARG A 226 6.35 6.52 -2.95
C ARG A 226 5.86 5.30 -2.19
N SER A 227 5.53 4.22 -2.90
CA SER A 227 4.99 2.98 -2.34
C SER A 227 5.89 2.41 -1.25
N MET A 228 7.21 2.35 -1.48
CA MET A 228 8.17 1.86 -0.48
C MET A 228 8.34 2.79 0.72
N ARG A 229 8.18 4.10 0.52
CA ARG A 229 8.23 5.09 1.61
C ARG A 229 6.99 5.00 2.49
N ASP A 230 5.80 4.97 1.87
CA ASP A 230 4.51 4.95 2.55
C ASP A 230 4.36 3.67 3.39
N ASN A 231 4.75 2.55 2.80
CA ASN A 231 4.65 1.23 3.40
C ASN A 231 5.90 0.78 4.18
N ALA A 232 6.82 1.68 4.53
CA ALA A 232 8.09 1.31 5.17
C ALA A 232 7.92 0.51 6.48
N GLY A 233 6.83 0.78 7.21
CA GLY A 233 6.46 0.08 8.44
C GLY A 233 5.34 -0.94 8.28
N ASP A 234 4.82 -1.14 7.06
CA ASP A 234 3.70 -2.03 6.81
C ASP A 234 4.17 -3.45 6.52
N LYS A 235 3.78 -4.39 7.39
CA LYS A 235 4.17 -5.79 7.27
C LYS A 235 3.40 -6.52 6.19
N ALA A 236 2.12 -6.20 5.96
CA ALA A 236 1.30 -6.86 4.95
C ALA A 236 1.83 -6.53 3.55
N PHE A 237 2.07 -5.25 3.27
CA PHE A 237 2.78 -4.79 2.08
C PHE A 237 4.13 -5.51 1.93
N SER A 238 4.96 -5.46 2.99
CA SER A 238 6.34 -5.93 2.89
C SER A 238 6.43 -7.43 2.65
N GLN A 239 5.63 -8.23 3.36
CA GLN A 239 5.56 -9.67 3.11
C GLN A 239 4.93 -9.98 1.74
N SER A 240 3.94 -9.22 1.29
CA SER A 240 3.32 -9.41 -0.02
C SER A 240 4.32 -9.15 -1.15
N LEU A 241 5.01 -8.00 -1.14
CA LEU A 241 6.01 -7.64 -2.14
C LEU A 241 7.14 -8.67 -2.22
N LEU A 242 7.71 -9.05 -1.07
CA LEU A 242 8.79 -10.03 -1.03
C LEU A 242 8.33 -11.46 -1.36
N THR A 243 7.04 -11.79 -1.16
CA THR A 243 6.49 -13.06 -1.63
C THR A 243 6.41 -13.12 -3.14
N LYS A 244 6.05 -12.00 -3.79
CA LYS A 244 5.92 -11.91 -5.25
C LYS A 244 7.29 -11.91 -5.94
N LEU A 245 8.20 -11.04 -5.51
CA LEU A 245 9.59 -11.01 -5.99
C LEU A 245 10.31 -12.32 -5.66
N GLY A 246 10.13 -12.81 -4.44
CA GLY A 246 10.95 -13.88 -3.91
C GLY A 246 12.41 -13.46 -3.67
N PRO A 247 13.22 -14.35 -3.08
CA PRO A 247 14.58 -14.03 -2.66
C PRO A 247 15.54 -13.71 -3.81
N GLU A 248 15.39 -14.38 -4.95
CA GLU A 248 16.28 -14.19 -6.11
C GLU A 248 16.10 -12.83 -6.76
N ASP A 249 14.86 -12.46 -7.09
CA ASP A 249 14.59 -11.17 -7.74
C ASP A 249 14.74 -10.00 -6.76
N THR A 250 14.61 -10.23 -5.45
CA THR A 250 15.04 -9.25 -4.43
C THR A 250 16.54 -8.93 -4.55
N ILE A 251 17.39 -9.95 -4.71
CA ILE A 251 18.84 -9.75 -4.90
C ILE A 251 19.11 -9.07 -6.24
N ARG A 252 18.49 -9.53 -7.33
CA ARG A 252 18.67 -8.92 -8.66
C ARG A 252 18.23 -7.47 -8.68
N LEU A 253 17.12 -7.13 -8.03
CA LEU A 253 16.68 -5.74 -7.88
C LEU A 253 17.73 -4.91 -7.14
N SER A 254 18.29 -5.42 -6.04
CA SER A 254 19.34 -4.72 -5.29
C SER A 254 20.60 -4.46 -6.13
N ASP A 255 20.95 -5.40 -7.02
CA ASP A 255 22.08 -5.27 -7.93
C ASP A 255 21.82 -4.20 -9.01
N VAL A 256 20.64 -4.24 -9.66
CA VAL A 256 20.23 -3.21 -10.63
C VAL A 256 20.20 -1.81 -10.00
N LEU A 257 19.71 -1.67 -8.77
CA LEU A 257 19.71 -0.39 -8.06
C LEU A 257 21.13 0.06 -7.70
N SER A 258 22.02 -0.87 -7.32
CA SER A 258 23.43 -0.57 -7.03
C SER A 258 24.19 -0.08 -8.26
N ASP A 259 23.94 -0.66 -9.43
CA ASP A 259 24.55 -0.19 -10.68
C ASP A 259 24.08 1.21 -11.05
N ARG A 260 22.78 1.47 -10.92
CA ARG A 260 22.21 2.82 -11.16
C ARG A 260 22.70 3.85 -10.14
N GLU A 261 22.98 3.43 -8.91
CA GLU A 261 23.63 4.30 -7.92
C GLU A 261 25.02 4.76 -8.39
N ARG A 262 25.81 3.84 -8.96
CA ARG A 262 27.16 4.13 -9.49
C ARG A 262 27.16 5.07 -10.69
N GLU A 263 26.07 5.13 -11.47
CA GLU A 263 25.90 6.12 -12.55
C GLU A 263 25.89 7.57 -12.03
N GLY A 264 25.49 7.77 -10.77
CA GLY A 264 25.48 9.07 -10.10
C GLY A 264 24.36 10.02 -10.56
N GLY A 265 24.48 11.28 -10.14
CA GLY A 265 23.48 12.32 -10.44
C GLY A 265 22.10 12.05 -9.82
N ALA A 266 21.05 12.51 -10.50
CA ALA A 266 19.67 12.35 -10.03
C ALA A 266 19.22 10.87 -10.02
N SER A 267 19.65 10.08 -11.01
CA SER A 267 19.39 8.63 -11.09
C SER A 267 20.04 7.90 -9.91
N GLY A 268 21.29 8.24 -9.59
CA GLY A 268 21.99 7.64 -8.47
C GLY A 268 21.32 7.96 -7.14
N ALA A 269 20.97 9.24 -6.89
CA ALA A 269 20.28 9.64 -5.67
C ALA A 269 18.89 8.97 -5.51
N GLN A 270 18.16 8.75 -6.60
CA GLN A 270 16.90 8.01 -6.57
C GLN A 270 17.13 6.53 -6.24
N SER A 271 18.18 5.92 -6.81
CA SER A 271 18.53 4.53 -6.57
C SER A 271 18.93 4.31 -5.10
N THR A 272 19.69 5.23 -4.48
CA THR A 272 19.98 5.20 -3.04
C THR A 272 18.69 5.18 -2.19
N ARG A 273 17.69 6.00 -2.54
CA ARG A 273 16.41 6.02 -1.81
C ARG A 273 15.62 4.72 -2.00
N LEU A 274 15.59 4.18 -3.22
CA LEU A 274 14.96 2.89 -3.50
C LEU A 274 15.65 1.74 -2.77
N MET A 275 16.98 1.71 -2.69
CA MET A 275 17.71 0.72 -1.89
C MET A 275 17.37 0.85 -0.39
N GLY A 276 17.28 2.09 0.13
CA GLY A 276 16.83 2.33 1.50
C GLY A 276 15.40 1.83 1.74
N GLY A 277 14.49 2.05 0.79
CA GLY A 277 13.14 1.48 0.79
C GLY A 277 13.18 -0.05 0.84
N LEU A 278 13.93 -0.69 -0.06
CA LEU A 278 14.06 -2.14 -0.13
C LEU A 278 14.62 -2.73 1.17
N ALA A 279 15.61 -2.07 1.77
CA ALA A 279 16.14 -2.45 3.07
C ALA A 279 15.07 -2.38 4.18
N ASN A 280 14.24 -1.33 4.20
CA ASN A 280 13.13 -1.22 5.15
C ASN A 280 12.09 -2.31 4.94
N THR A 281 11.70 -2.60 3.69
CA THR A 281 10.76 -3.69 3.38
C THR A 281 11.29 -5.04 3.86
N VAL A 282 12.56 -5.36 3.60
CA VAL A 282 13.18 -6.59 4.11
C VAL A 282 13.19 -6.60 5.64
N ALA A 283 13.58 -5.50 6.29
CA ALA A 283 13.61 -5.39 7.74
C ALA A 283 12.22 -5.58 8.38
N THR A 284 11.20 -4.93 7.84
CA THR A 284 9.81 -4.99 8.32
C THR A 284 9.20 -6.38 8.12
N ALA A 285 9.40 -7.00 6.95
CA ALA A 285 8.88 -8.34 6.66
C ALA A 285 9.55 -9.44 7.50
N THR A 286 10.83 -9.27 7.85
CA THR A 286 11.64 -10.28 8.55
C THR A 286 11.84 -9.97 10.03
N GLN A 287 11.11 -9.00 10.58
CA GLN A 287 11.27 -8.58 11.97
C GLN A 287 10.95 -9.72 12.95
N VAL A 288 11.95 -10.10 13.75
CA VAL A 288 11.79 -11.02 14.88
C VAL A 288 11.22 -10.25 16.07
N PRO A 289 10.10 -10.69 16.67
CA PRO A 289 9.49 -9.97 17.79
C PRO A 289 10.25 -10.20 19.10
N GLY A 290 10.26 -9.16 19.94
CA GLY A 290 10.81 -9.21 21.29
C GLY A 290 12.31 -8.92 21.38
N SER A 291 12.83 -8.99 22.60
CA SER A 291 14.25 -8.77 22.89
C SER A 291 15.02 -10.09 22.91
N MET A 292 16.35 -10.05 22.80
CA MET A 292 17.19 -11.23 23.00
C MET A 292 17.04 -11.85 24.41
N ALA A 293 16.72 -11.03 25.42
CA ALA A 293 16.52 -11.51 26.78
C ALA A 293 15.22 -12.31 26.94
N ASP A 294 14.15 -11.92 26.23
CA ASP A 294 12.82 -12.49 26.40
C ASP A 294 12.44 -13.50 25.31
N ALA A 295 12.98 -13.33 24.11
CA ALA A 295 12.63 -14.04 22.89
C ALA A 295 13.88 -14.45 22.08
N GLY A 296 15.01 -14.68 22.75
CA GLY A 296 16.24 -15.16 22.11
C GLY A 296 16.06 -16.53 21.42
N PRO A 297 16.95 -16.87 20.46
CA PRO A 297 16.92 -18.16 19.78
C PRO A 297 16.89 -19.35 20.75
N GLY A 298 15.97 -20.28 20.56
CA GLY A 298 15.77 -21.44 21.45
C GLY A 298 14.77 -21.21 22.59
N SER A 299 14.34 -19.97 22.85
CA SER A 299 13.27 -19.69 23.82
C SER A 299 11.91 -20.20 23.33
N ALA A 300 10.99 -20.48 24.26
CA ALA A 300 9.64 -20.90 23.94
C ALA A 300 8.87 -19.82 23.13
N LYS A 301 9.08 -18.53 23.42
CA LYS A 301 8.49 -17.42 22.67
C LYS A 301 8.98 -17.37 21.23
N TYR A 302 10.29 -17.55 21.02
CA TYR A 302 10.87 -17.62 19.68
C TYR A 302 10.33 -18.82 18.89
N GLN A 303 10.23 -19.99 19.52
CA GLN A 303 9.66 -21.18 18.87
C GLN A 303 8.18 -21.02 18.53
N ALA A 304 7.40 -20.39 19.42
CA ALA A 304 6.01 -20.08 19.13
C ALA A 304 5.86 -19.12 17.95
N TRP A 305 6.71 -18.08 17.88
CA TRP A 305 6.74 -17.17 16.73
C TRP A 305 7.17 -17.88 15.44
N LEU A 306 8.19 -18.75 15.48
CA LEU A 306 8.62 -19.52 14.30
C LEU A 306 7.50 -20.39 13.71
N ASN A 307 6.58 -20.86 14.53
CA ASN A 307 5.42 -21.65 14.11
C ASN A 307 4.22 -20.79 13.66
N SER A 308 4.32 -19.46 13.74
CA SER A 308 3.33 -18.53 13.20
C SER A 308 3.53 -18.29 11.69
N GLY A 309 2.58 -17.61 11.05
CA GLY A 309 2.71 -17.18 9.65
C GLY A 309 3.96 -16.32 9.41
N ASP A 310 4.23 -15.36 10.31
CA ASP A 310 5.40 -14.48 10.24
C ASP A 310 6.72 -15.27 10.34
N GLY A 311 6.79 -16.21 11.28
CA GLY A 311 7.96 -17.06 11.45
C GLY A 311 8.20 -18.00 10.27
N ALA A 312 7.12 -18.54 9.69
CA ALA A 312 7.18 -19.36 8.49
C ALA A 312 7.65 -18.55 7.28
N PHE A 313 7.15 -17.33 7.09
CA PHE A 313 7.62 -16.40 6.06
C PHE A 313 9.11 -16.09 6.27
N TYR A 314 9.50 -15.65 7.47
CA TYR A 314 10.89 -15.33 7.82
C TYR A 314 11.83 -16.48 7.45
N LYS A 315 11.51 -17.70 7.88
CA LYS A 315 12.33 -18.88 7.62
C LYS A 315 12.45 -19.14 6.12
N LYS A 316 11.32 -19.21 5.41
CA LYS A 316 11.29 -19.48 3.96
C LYS A 316 12.10 -18.44 3.18
N PHE A 317 11.89 -17.15 3.49
CA PHE A 317 12.53 -16.06 2.78
C PHE A 317 14.04 -16.01 3.06
N THR A 318 14.46 -16.10 4.33
CA THR A 318 15.88 -16.07 4.70
C THR A 318 16.65 -17.31 4.22
N ASP A 319 16.04 -18.49 4.22
CA ASP A 319 16.68 -19.69 3.64
C ASP A 319 16.82 -19.55 2.12
N GLY A 320 15.80 -19.02 1.44
CA GLY A 320 15.89 -18.74 0.01
C GLY A 320 16.91 -17.63 -0.34
N LEU A 321 17.11 -16.63 0.53
CA LEU A 321 18.19 -15.65 0.35
C LEU A 321 19.58 -16.31 0.44
N LYS A 322 19.77 -17.29 1.33
CA LYS A 322 21.05 -18.04 1.41
C LYS A 322 21.29 -18.86 0.15
N GLU A 323 20.25 -19.52 -0.36
CA GLU A 323 20.33 -20.33 -1.57
C GLU A 323 20.59 -19.46 -2.80
N SER A 324 19.81 -18.40 -2.98
CA SER A 324 19.97 -17.47 -4.09
C SER A 324 21.27 -16.69 -4.01
N GLY A 325 21.70 -16.26 -2.82
CA GLY A 325 22.97 -15.53 -2.63
C GLY A 325 24.23 -16.34 -2.95
N ALA A 326 24.13 -17.68 -3.01
CA ALA A 326 25.21 -18.54 -3.47
C ALA A 326 25.27 -18.63 -5.02
N LYS A 327 24.26 -18.11 -5.73
CA LYS A 327 24.24 -18.05 -7.19
C LYS A 327 25.08 -16.87 -7.68
N ASN A 328 25.60 -17.04 -8.88
CA ASN A 328 26.29 -15.95 -9.57
C ASN A 328 25.27 -15.09 -10.34
N PHE A 329 25.16 -13.83 -9.97
CA PHE A 329 24.32 -12.86 -10.68
C PHE A 329 25.08 -12.05 -11.73
N ASP A 330 26.42 -12.16 -11.73
CA ASP A 330 27.27 -11.51 -12.72
C ASP A 330 27.45 -12.40 -13.96
N SER A 331 27.79 -11.79 -15.10
CA SER A 331 27.91 -12.48 -16.38
C SER A 331 29.08 -13.49 -16.41
N LYS A 332 28.78 -14.74 -16.02
CA LYS A 332 29.60 -15.96 -16.25
C LYS A 332 30.99 -16.04 -15.57
N THR A 333 31.15 -15.62 -14.33
CA THR A 333 32.37 -15.95 -13.55
C THR A 333 32.05 -16.47 -12.16
N ASN A 334 32.03 -17.80 -12.00
CA ASN A 334 31.75 -18.49 -10.73
C ASN A 334 32.31 -17.71 -9.52
N PRO A 335 31.49 -17.40 -8.50
CA PRO A 335 32.02 -16.93 -7.23
C PRO A 335 32.88 -18.06 -6.63
N LEU A 336 34.13 -17.73 -6.31
CA LEU A 336 35.08 -18.59 -5.60
C LEU A 336 34.67 -18.76 -4.14
#